data_AF-A0A2H6G2D8-F1
#
_entry.id   AF-A0A2H6G2D8-F1
#
_cell.length_a   1.000
_cell.length_b   1.000
_cell.length_c   1.000
_cell.angle_alpha   90.00
_cell.angle_beta   90.00
_cell.angle_gamma   90.00
#
_symmetry.space_group_name_H-M   'P 1'
#
loop_
_entity.id
_entity.type
_entity.pdbx_description
1 polymer ?
#
loop_
_entity_poly.entity_id
_entity_poly.type
_entity_poly.pdbx_seq_one_letter_code
_entity_poly.pdbx_strand_id
1 'polypeptide(L)'
;MSDAALYLPLCLVPGISPALVVVVVLLSVMSEMTGVVAVQIGAERRYDGPMGKSDRAFVFGAIALVAGLGFSLAPWVNWLLLVILLLTVVTIINRARRALEAVA
;
A
#
# COMPACT_ATOMS: atom_id res chain seq x y z
N MET A 1 -6.54 6.23 8.06
CA MET A 1 -5.51 7.08 7.42
C MET A 1 -4.17 6.96 8.15
N SER A 2 -3.68 5.74 8.39
CA SER A 2 -2.40 5.51 9.08
C SER A 2 -1.23 5.49 8.10
N ASP A 3 -1.45 4.97 6.90
CA ASP A 3 -0.45 4.79 5.84
C ASP A 3 0.22 6.11 5.44
N ALA A 4 -0.53 7.21 5.31
CA ALA A 4 0.04 8.53 4.99
C ALA A 4 1.00 9.04 6.09
N ALA A 5 0.59 8.94 7.36
CA ALA A 5 1.41 9.40 8.49
C ALA A 5 2.69 8.56 8.65
N LEU A 6 2.61 7.25 8.35
CA LEU A 6 3.74 6.34 8.47
C LEU A 6 4.70 6.39 7.28
N TYR A 7 4.21 6.62 6.06
CA TYR A 7 5.02 6.44 4.85
C TYR A 7 5.61 7.77 4.34
N LEU A 8 4.89 8.89 4.45
CA LEU A 8 5.36 10.19 3.96
C LEU A 8 6.70 10.67 4.54
N PRO A 9 7.06 10.40 5.81
CA PRO A 9 8.37 10.75 6.34
C PRO A 9 9.55 10.16 5.53
N LEU A 10 9.35 9.05 4.80
CA LEU A 10 10.38 8.46 3.94
C LEU A 10 10.77 9.38 2.76
N CYS A 11 9.93 10.35 2.39
CA CYS A 11 10.27 11.36 1.38
C CYS A 11 11.44 12.26 1.80
N LEU A 12 11.72 12.35 3.11
CA LEU A 12 12.82 13.16 3.65
C LEU A 12 14.14 12.40 3.70
N VAL A 13 14.13 11.09 3.44
CA VAL A 13 15.34 10.26 3.47
C VAL A 13 16.11 10.39 2.15
N PRO A 14 17.39 10.79 2.19
CA PRO A 14 18.21 10.88 0.99
C PRO A 14 18.27 9.55 0.22
N GLY A 15 18.10 9.62 -1.10
CA GLY A 15 18.16 8.45 -1.98
C GLY A 15 16.85 7.66 -2.11
N ILE A 16 15.80 8.00 -1.36
CA ILE A 16 14.44 7.47 -1.59
C ILE A 16 13.69 8.39 -2.56
N SER A 17 12.98 7.83 -3.53
CA SER A 17 12.16 8.60 -4.48
C SER A 17 10.88 9.08 -3.81
N PRO A 18 10.68 10.41 -3.63
CA PRO A 18 9.46 10.93 -3.02
C PRO A 18 8.22 10.62 -3.86
N ALA A 19 8.37 10.58 -5.19
CA ALA A 19 7.29 10.25 -6.11
C ALA A 19 6.75 8.82 -5.87
N LEU A 20 7.63 7.85 -5.67
CA LEU A 20 7.22 6.47 -5.39
C LEU A 20 6.46 6.36 -4.06
N VAL A 21 6.94 7.04 -3.02
CA VAL A 21 6.29 7.07 -1.71
C VAL A 21 4.89 7.66 -1.81
N VAL A 22 4.73 8.80 -2.48
CA VAL A 22 3.43 9.46 -2.66
C VAL A 22 2.47 8.57 -3.43
N VAL A 23 2.91 7.94 -4.52
CA VAL A 23 2.06 7.03 -5.31
C VAL A 23 1.62 5.83 -4.47
N VAL A 24 2.51 5.24 -3.65
CA VAL A 24 2.14 4.13 -2.76
C VAL A 24 1.11 4.57 -1.72
N VAL A 25 1.23 5.77 -1.14
CA VAL A 25 0.24 6.33 -0.21
C VAL A 25 -1.12 6.48 -0.88
N LEU A 26 -1.17 7.07 -2.09
CA LEU A 26 -2.41 7.25 -2.83
C LEU A 26 -3.08 5.90 -3.15
N LEU A 27 -2.32 4.93 -3.66
CA LEU A 27 -2.83 3.59 -3.93
C LEU A 27 -3.30 2.86 -2.67
N SER A 28 -2.62 3.08 -1.54
CA SER A 28 -3.02 2.49 -0.26
C SER A 28 -4.39 3.01 0.19
N VAL A 29 -4.63 4.33 0.03
CA VAL A 29 -5.94 4.94 0.26
C VAL A 29 -6.98 4.39 -0.71
N MET A 30 -6.67 4.31 -2.01
CA MET A 30 -7.58 3.74 -3.01
C MET A 30 -7.97 2.30 -2.66
N SER A 31 -7.02 1.47 -2.22
CA SER A 31 -7.24 0.08 -1.81
C SER A 31 -8.19 -0.05 -0.61
N GLU A 32 -8.14 0.88 0.35
CA GLU A 32 -9.13 0.95 1.45
C GLU A 32 -10.50 1.39 0.91
N MET A 33 -10.54 2.41 0.05
CA MET A 33 -11.79 2.95 -0.52
C MET A 33 -12.51 1.95 -1.43
N THR A 34 -11.80 1.12 -2.19
CA THR A 34 -12.42 0.03 -2.98
C THR A 34 -13.24 -0.90 -2.08
N GLY A 35 -12.75 -1.22 -0.88
CA GLY A 35 -13.49 -2.05 0.06
C GLY A 35 -14.71 -1.35 0.67
N VAL A 36 -14.67 -0.03 0.84
CA VAL A 36 -15.81 0.77 1.32
C VAL A 36 -16.89 0.88 0.24
N VAL A 37 -16.50 1.15 -1.02
CA VAL A 37 -17.44 1.24 -2.15
C VAL A 37 -18.09 -0.11 -2.45
N ALA A 38 -17.37 -1.22 -2.30
CA ALA A 38 -17.94 -2.57 -2.44
C ALA A 38 -19.16 -2.78 -1.52
N VAL A 39 -19.09 -2.33 -0.26
CA VAL A 39 -20.21 -2.40 0.68
C VAL A 39 -21.40 -1.53 0.24
N GLN A 40 -21.13 -0.38 -0.37
CA GLN A 40 -22.18 0.53 -0.86
C GLN A 40 -22.98 -0.05 -2.03
N ILE A 41 -22.38 -0.95 -2.82
CA ILE A 41 -23.06 -1.65 -3.92
C ILE A 41 -23.69 -2.99 -3.50
N GLY A 42 -23.74 -3.29 -2.19
CA GLY A 42 -24.33 -4.52 -1.67
C GLY A 42 -23.40 -5.74 -1.67
N ALA A 43 -22.14 -5.58 -2.07
CA ALA A 43 -21.14 -6.64 -1.96
C ALA A 43 -20.56 -6.72 -0.53
N GLU A 44 -20.17 -7.91 -0.09
CA GLU A 44 -19.45 -8.05 1.17
C GLU A 44 -18.07 -7.37 1.12
N ARG A 45 -17.60 -6.92 2.29
CA ARG A 45 -16.27 -6.32 2.43
C ARG A 45 -15.19 -7.39 2.27
N ARG A 46 -14.55 -7.43 1.10
CA ARG A 46 -13.46 -8.38 0.82
C ARG A 46 -12.08 -7.80 1.12
N TYR A 47 -11.20 -8.64 1.65
CA TYR A 47 -9.81 -8.29 1.97
C TYR A 47 -8.79 -8.87 0.97
N ASP A 48 -9.27 -9.45 -0.12
CA ASP A 48 -8.46 -10.16 -1.13
C ASP A 48 -7.35 -9.29 -1.73
N GLY A 49 -6.21 -9.92 -2.05
CA GLY A 49 -5.08 -9.32 -2.73
C GLY A 49 -3.74 -9.64 -2.05
N PRO A 50 -2.62 -9.68 -2.81
CA PRO A 50 -1.30 -10.06 -2.29
C PRO A 50 -0.65 -8.99 -1.39
N MET A 51 -1.18 -7.75 -1.39
CA MET A 51 -0.67 -6.65 -0.56
C MET A 51 -1.82 -5.94 0.14
N GLY A 52 -2.28 -6.54 1.23
CA GLY A 52 -3.31 -6.01 2.11
C GLY A 52 -2.80 -4.93 3.07
N LYS A 53 -3.67 -4.47 3.96
CA LYS A 53 -3.34 -3.41 4.94
C LYS A 53 -2.25 -3.87 5.92
N SER A 54 -2.42 -5.07 6.48
CA SER A 54 -1.46 -5.64 7.44
C SER A 54 -0.10 -5.91 6.78
N ASP A 55 -0.08 -6.36 5.52
CA ASP A 55 1.16 -6.61 4.78
C ASP A 55 1.95 -5.32 4.55
N ARG A 56 1.27 -4.24 4.14
CA ARG A 56 1.90 -2.92 4.02
C ARG A 56 2.40 -2.42 5.37
N ALA A 57 1.58 -2.52 6.43
CA ALA A 57 2.00 -2.12 7.77
C ALA A 57 3.26 -2.86 8.25
N PHE A 58 3.34 -4.16 8.00
CA PHE A 58 4.52 -4.97 8.32
C PHE A 58 5.75 -4.51 7.53
N VAL A 59 5.64 -4.36 6.20
CA VAL A 59 6.78 -3.97 5.35
C VAL A 59 7.30 -2.59 5.71
N PHE A 60 6.44 -1.60 5.88
CA PHE A 60 6.86 -0.26 6.28
C PHE A 60 7.38 -0.20 7.72
N GLY A 61 6.82 -1.01 8.63
CA GLY A 61 7.37 -1.20 9.97
C GLY A 61 8.79 -1.77 9.95
N ALA A 62 9.06 -2.76 9.08
CA ALA A 62 10.39 -3.31 8.89
C ALA A 62 11.37 -2.28 8.30
N ILE A 63 10.95 -1.47 7.32
CA ILE A 63 11.76 -0.37 6.78
C ILE A 63 12.12 0.62 7.90
N ALA A 64 11.16 1.01 8.73
CA ALA A 64 11.38 1.93 9.85
C ALA A 64 12.33 1.34 10.90
N LEU A 65 12.24 0.03 11.18
CA LEU A 65 13.17 -0.67 12.06
C LEU A 65 14.60 -0.64 11.53
N VAL A 66 14.79 -0.98 10.25
CA VAL A 66 16.11 -0.95 9.59
C VAL A 66 16.70 0.46 9.63
N ALA A 67 15.87 1.50 9.41
CA ALA A 67 16.26 2.89 9.55
C ALA A 67 16.70 3.23 10.97
N GLY A 68 15.92 2.82 11.98
CA GLY A 68 16.20 3.06 13.40
C GLY A 68 17.46 2.36 13.91
N LEU A 69 17.85 1.24 13.28
CA LEU A 69 19.11 0.55 13.52
C LEU A 69 20.33 1.23 12.85
N GLY A 70 20.11 2.31 12.08
CA GLY A 70 21.17 3.08 11.45
C GLY A 70 21.67 2.52 10.11
N PHE A 71 20.99 1.55 9.52
CA PHE A 71 21.35 1.01 8.21
C PHE A 71 20.87 1.93 7.08
N SER A 72 21.61 1.94 5.96
CA SER A 72 21.21 2.65 4.75
C SER A 72 19.94 2.06 4.13
N LEU A 73 18.95 2.90 3.87
CA LEU A 73 17.70 2.53 3.19
C LEU A 73 17.82 2.55 1.66
N ALA A 74 18.66 3.43 1.11
CA ALA A 74 18.89 3.49 -0.32
C ALA A 74 19.96 2.46 -0.75
N PRO A 75 19.84 1.85 -1.94
CA PRO A 75 18.79 2.04 -2.96
C PRO A 75 17.63 1.02 -2.87
N TRP A 76 17.75 0.00 -2.03
CA TRP A 76 16.86 -1.17 -2.02
C TRP A 76 15.40 -0.81 -1.70
N VAL A 77 15.16 0.22 -0.89
CA VAL A 77 13.80 0.67 -0.59
C VAL A 77 13.06 1.13 -1.84
N ASN A 78 13.72 1.74 -2.83
CA ASN A 78 13.03 2.15 -4.07
C ASN A 78 12.53 0.95 -4.87
N TRP A 79 13.34 -0.11 -4.98
CA TRP A 79 12.93 -1.36 -5.63
C TRP A 79 11.78 -2.02 -4.87
N LEU A 80 11.85 -2.02 -3.54
CA LEU A 80 10.77 -2.53 -2.71
C LEU A 80 9.48 -1.72 -2.90
N LEU A 81 9.55 -0.38 -2.92
CA LEU A 81 8.40 0.50 -3.18
C LEU A 81 7.75 0.21 -4.54
N LEU A 82 8.54 -0.06 -5.59
CA LEU A 82 8.00 -0.49 -6.90
C LEU A 82 7.24 -1.82 -6.81
N VAL A 83 7.77 -2.80 -6.08
CA VAL A 83 7.08 -4.08 -5.86
C VAL A 83 5.78 -3.87 -5.09
N ILE A 84 5.81 -3.08 -4.01
CA ILE A 84 4.61 -2.73 -3.21
C ILE A 84 3.56 -2.05 -4.08
N LEU A 85 3.97 -1.11 -4.93
CA LEU A 85 3.11 -0.39 -5.86
C LEU A 85 2.39 -1.37 -6.78
N LEU A 86 3.13 -2.25 -7.46
CA LEU A 86 2.56 -3.26 -8.37
C LEU A 86 1.59 -4.19 -7.65
N LEU A 87 1.98 -4.71 -6.48
CA LEU A 87 1.11 -5.61 -5.72
C LEU A 87 -0.16 -4.90 -5.20
N THR A 88 -0.06 -3.63 -4.82
CA THR A 88 -1.21 -2.83 -4.38
C THR A 88 -2.20 -2.59 -5.52
N VAL A 89 -1.70 -2.32 -6.74
CA VAL A 89 -2.54 -2.23 -7.94
C VAL A 89 -3.26 -3.55 -8.20
N VAL A 90 -2.56 -4.69 -8.11
CA VAL A 90 -3.16 -6.02 -8.25
C VAL A 90 -4.24 -6.25 -7.17
N THR A 91 -3.99 -5.87 -5.92
CA THR A 91 -4.99 -5.94 -4.84
C THR A 91 -6.24 -5.12 -5.18
N ILE A 92 -6.10 -3.89 -5.68
CA ILE A 92 -7.23 -3.04 -6.07
C ILE A 92 -8.07 -3.71 -7.17
N ILE A 93 -7.41 -4.20 -8.23
CA ILE A 93 -8.08 -4.85 -9.36
C ILE A 93 -8.83 -6.10 -8.90
N ASN A 94 -8.19 -6.95 -8.08
CA ASN A 94 -8.80 -8.18 -7.59
C ASN A 94 -10.03 -7.90 -6.71
N ARG A 95 -9.97 -6.89 -5.84
CA ARG A 95 -11.11 -6.48 -5.02
C ARG A 95 -12.25 -5.92 -5.86
N ALA A 96 -11.95 -5.06 -6.83
CA ALA A 96 -12.96 -4.47 -7.69
C ALA A 96 -13.69 -5.53 -8.54
N ARG A 97 -12.94 -6.45 -9.17
CA ARG A 97 -13.52 -7.54 -9.96
C ARG A 97 -14.44 -8.44 -9.14
N ARG A 98 -13.96 -8.89 -7.97
CA ARG A 98 -14.76 -9.75 -7.08
C ARG A 98 -15.97 -9.05 -6.49
N ALA A 99 -15.90 -7.74 -6.26
CA ALA A 99 -17.04 -6.96 -5.81
C ALA A 99 -18.12 -6.88 -6.90
N LEU A 100 -17.72 -6.67 -8.17
CA LEU A 100 -18.64 -6.66 -9.31
C LEU A 100 -19.28 -8.05 -9.54
N GLU A 101 -18.48 -9.12 -9.50
CA GLU A 101 -18.97 -10.50 -9.63
C GLU A 101 -19.95 -10.91 -8.52
N ALA A 102 -19.88 -10.30 -7.34
CA ALA A 102 -20.77 -10.61 -6.23
C ALA A 102 -22.15 -9.94 -6.34
N VAL A 103 -22.31 -8.95 -7.22
CA VAL A 103 -23.52 -8.13 -7.36
C VAL A 103 -24.18 -8.29 -8.74
N ALA A 104 -23.43 -8.78 -9.74
CA ALA A 104 -23.93 -9.15 -11.06
C ALA A 104 -24.67 -10.50 -11.02
#